data_AF-A0A967GQW6-F1
#
_entry.id   AF-A0A967GQW6-F1
#
_cell.length_a   1.000
_cell.length_b   1.000
_cell.length_c   1.000
_cell.angle_alpha   90.00
_cell.angle_beta   90.00
_cell.angle_gamma   90.00
#
_symmetry.space_group_name_H-M   'P 1'
#
loop_
_entity.id
_entity.type
_entity.pdbx_description
1 polymer ?
#
loop_
_entity_poly.entity_id
_entity_poly.type
_entity_poly.pdbx_seq_one_letter_code
_entity_poly.pdbx_strand_id
1 'polypeptide(L)' 'LTDLGHAQAKDLAEWLHGKVPQVEAIYTSSLNRTRETAVPLEEIYGLSAVVDHRLR' A
#
# COMPACT_ATOMS: atom_id res chain seq x y z
N LEU A 1 5.36 -10.85 2.10
CA LEU A 1 4.56 -11.01 3.34
C LEU A 1 4.31 -12.50 3.49
N THR A 2 3.55 -12.95 4.49
CA THR A 2 2.91 -14.27 4.39
C THR A 2 1.70 -14.16 3.46
N ASP A 3 1.11 -15.28 3.03
CA ASP A 3 -0.12 -15.28 2.22
C ASP A 3 -1.26 -14.53 2.90
N LEU A 4 -1.42 -14.72 4.22
CA LEU A 4 -2.38 -13.97 5.03
C LEU A 4 -2.09 -12.45 4.97
N GLY A 5 -0.83 -12.05 5.06
CA GLY A 5 -0.45 -10.64 4.96
C GLY A 5 -0.73 -10.04 3.58
N HIS A 6 -0.58 -10.81 2.50
CA HIS A 6 -0.95 -10.37 1.16
C HIS A 6 -2.47 -10.22 1.01
N ALA A 7 -3.26 -11.17 1.55
CA ALA A 7 -4.72 -11.04 1.56
C ALA A 7 -5.17 -9.81 2.35
N GLN A 8 -4.60 -9.57 3.53
CA GLN A 8 -4.90 -8.39 4.34
C GLN A 8 -4.54 -7.07 3.63
N ALA A 9 -3.41 -7.02 2.91
CA ALA A 9 -3.03 -5.83 2.14
C ALA A 9 -4.03 -5.53 1.01
N LYS A 10 -4.56 -6.57 0.36
CA LYS A 10 -5.61 -6.44 -0.65
C LYS A 10 -6.92 -5.93 -0.04
N ASP A 11 -7.40 -6.56 1.04
CA ASP A 11 -8.62 -6.15 1.73
C ASP A 11 -8.54 -4.70 2.22
N LEU A 12 -7.36 -4.28 2.71
CA LEU A 12 -7.08 -2.90 3.09
C LEU A 12 -7.22 -1.94 1.91
N ALA A 13 -6.66 -2.27 0.75
CA ALA A 13 -6.72 -1.40 -0.43
C ALA A 13 -8.18 -1.20 -0.90
N GLU A 14 -8.94 -2.28 -0.99
CA GLU A 14 -10.36 -2.24 -1.37
C GLU A 14 -11.19 -1.44 -0.35
N TRP A 15 -11.00 -1.69 0.94
CA TRP A 15 -11.68 -0.96 2.01
C TRP A 15 -11.33 0.54 1.99
N LEU A 16 -10.04 0.87 1.83
CA LEU A 16 -9.58 2.24 1.84
C LEU A 16 -10.12 3.01 0.64
N HIS A 17 -10.10 2.42 -0.56
CA HIS A 17 -10.64 3.06 -1.76
C HIS A 17 -12.14 3.37 -1.63
N GLY A 18 -12.91 2.50 -0.98
CA GLY A 18 -14.32 2.77 -0.67
C GLY A 18 -14.55 3.92 0.32
N LYS A 19 -13.55 4.28 1.13
CA LYS A 19 -13.63 5.38 2.13
C LYS A 19 -12.95 6.66 1.69
N VAL A 20 -11.87 6.51 0.93
CA VAL A 20 -11.00 7.57 0.43
C VAL A 20 -10.84 7.31 -1.07
N PRO A 21 -11.79 7.75 -1.91
CA PRO A 21 -11.78 7.39 -3.34
C PRO A 21 -10.57 7.94 -4.11
N GLN A 22 -9.92 8.97 -3.57
CA GLN A 22 -8.78 9.63 -4.19
C GLN A 22 -7.70 9.94 -3.15
N VAL A 23 -6.46 9.68 -3.53
CA VAL A 23 -5.24 10.09 -2.84
C VAL A 23 -4.26 10.61 -3.89
N GLU A 24 -3.39 11.55 -3.52
CA GLU A 24 -2.41 12.11 -4.46
C GLU A 24 -1.07 11.38 -4.44
N ALA A 25 -0.76 10.66 -3.36
CA ALA A 25 0.51 9.96 -3.20
C ALA A 25 0.42 8.82 -2.19
N ILE A 26 1.30 7.82 -2.36
CA ILE A 26 1.51 6.72 -1.41
C ILE A 26 2.97 6.79 -0.97
N TYR A 27 3.22 6.70 0.35
CA TYR A 27 4.56 6.63 0.91
C TYR A 27 4.74 5.32 1.67
N THR A 28 5.91 4.69 1.52
CA THR A 28 6.24 3.45 2.24
C THR A 28 7.68 3.48 2.74
N SER A 29 7.98 2.70 3.78
CA SER A 29 9.36 2.51 4.24
C SER A 29 10.18 1.70 3.24
N SER A 30 11.50 1.67 3.43
CA SER A 30 12.38 0.77 2.65
C SER A 30 12.28 -0.71 3.04
N LEU A 31 11.48 -1.07 4.03
CA LEU A 31 11.32 -2.46 4.48
C LEU A 31 10.48 -3.24 3.46
N ASN A 32 10.95 -4.44 3.09
CA ASN A 32 10.30 -5.22 2.02
C ASN A 32 8.81 -5.49 2.30
N ARG A 33 8.48 -5.81 3.56
CA ARG A 33 7.10 -6.06 3.97
C ARG A 33 6.17 -4.85 3.77
N THR A 34 6.64 -3.62 3.97
CA THR A 34 5.79 -2.43 3.79
C THR A 34 5.64 -2.07 2.31
N ARG A 35 6.66 -2.37 1.49
CA ARG A 35 6.54 -2.24 0.04
C ARG A 35 5.53 -3.23 -0.51
N GLU A 36 5.57 -4.49 -0.06
CA GLU A 36 4.60 -5.51 -0.46
C GLU A 36 3.17 -5.18 -0.01
N THR A 37 2.98 -4.53 1.15
CA THR A 37 1.66 -4.01 1.56
C THR A 37 1.18 -2.86 0.67
N ALA A 38 2.11 -2.06 0.12
CA ALA A 38 1.75 -0.93 -0.73
C ALA A 38 1.29 -1.34 -2.14
N VAL A 39 1.71 -2.50 -2.65
CA VAL A 39 1.39 -2.94 -4.03
C VAL A 39 -0.12 -2.91 -4.35
N PRO A 40 -1.04 -3.45 -3.53
CA PRO A 40 -2.47 -3.36 -3.84
C PRO A 40 -3.02 -1.92 -3.81
N LEU A 41 -2.40 -1.03 -3.02
CA LEU A 41 -2.76 0.40 -2.98
C LEU A 41 -2.26 1.11 -4.26
N GLU A 42 -1.06 0.80 -4.71
CA GLU A 42 -0.50 1.28 -5.98
C GLU A 42 -1.41 0.91 -7.15
N GLU A 43 -1.84 -0.35 -7.20
CA GLU A 43 -2.74 -0.87 -8.23
C GLU A 43 -4.11 -0.17 -8.23
N ILE A 44 -4.77 -0.05 -7.07
CA ILE A 44 -6.14 0.49 -7.01
C ILE A 44 -6.20 2.00 -7.25
N TYR A 45 -5.17 2.73 -6.82
CA TYR A 45 -5.09 4.18 -7.03
C TYR A 45 -4.38 4.57 -8.33
N GLY A 46 -3.75 3.63 -9.03
CA GLY A 46 -2.98 3.90 -10.24
C GLY A 46 -1.74 4.77 -9.96
N LEU A 47 -1.11 4.57 -8.81
CA LEU A 47 0.05 5.34 -8.33
C LEU A 47 1.24 4.41 -8.07
N SER A 48 2.44 4.97 -7.95
CA SER A 48 3.62 4.25 -7.44
C SER A 48 4.02 4.83 -6.09
N ALA A 49 4.30 3.98 -5.10
CA ALA A 49 4.67 4.44 -3.78
C ALA A 49 6.09 5.03 -3.79
N VAL A 50 6.23 6.17 -3.12
CA VAL A 50 7.52 6.78 -2.84
C VAL A 50 8.14 6.07 -1.64
N VAL A 51 9.34 5.52 -1.83
CA VAL A 51 10.11 4.93 -0.73
C VAL A 51 10.79 6.05 0.06
N ASP A 52 10.40 6.22 1.32
CA ASP A 52 10.99 7.21 2.23
C ASP A 52 11.73 6.49 3.38
N HIS A 53 13.06 6.65 3.42
CA HIS A 53 13.92 6.02 4.43
C HIS A 53 13.74 6.58 5.85
N ARG A 54 13.01 7.68 6.02
CA ARG A 54 12.66 8.27 7.32
C ARG A 54 11.49 7.56 7.99
N LEU A 55 10.66 6.85 7.20
CA LEU A 55 9.62 5.97 7.72
C LEU A 55 10.31 4.67 8.15
N ARG A 56 10.46 4.41 9.45
CA ARG A 56 11.04 3.17 10.00
C ARG A 56 10.19 2.64 11.15
#